data_AF-A0A928DWT3-F1
#
_entry.id   AF-A0A928DWT3-F1
#
_cell.length_a   1.000
_cell.length_b   1.000
_cell.length_c   1.000
_cell.angle_alpha   90.00
_cell.angle_beta   90.00
_cell.angle_gamma   90.00
#
_symmetry.space_group_name_H-M   'P 1'
#
loop_
_entity.id
_entity.type
_entity.pdbx_description
1 polymer ?
#
loop_
_entity_poly.entity_id
_entity_poly.type
_entity_poly.pdbx_seq_one_letter_code
_entity_poly.pdbx_strand_id
1 'polypeptide(L)'
;MDRRHFMQLSAGICLASSLPAVSCSAEAMNALDIRKLEINIGLEKPFRALHVSDSHFCFADERENERKRKLAASRARYFGNSEEKFDAHLAYAQKNDLLFLHTGDLIDFVSELNLEKVHEKFQGKAVFLSSGNHEFSQYVGEAKEDAAYKAQSYAWVQSAFPNDLTFCSRT
;
A
#
# COMPACT_ATOMS: atom_id res chain seq x y z
N MET A 1 -38.77 12.71 4.32
CA MET A 1 -37.94 13.33 3.26
C MET A 1 -37.84 12.33 2.12
N ASP A 2 -38.49 12.64 0.99
CA ASP A 2 -38.68 11.73 -0.16
C ASP A 2 -37.47 11.81 -1.12
N ARG A 3 -37.04 10.66 -1.64
CA ARG A 3 -35.85 10.41 -2.49
C ARG A 3 -35.83 11.16 -3.82
N ARG A 4 -36.87 11.93 -4.14
CA ARG A 4 -37.03 12.68 -5.39
C ARG A 4 -36.49 14.11 -5.37
N HIS A 5 -36.16 14.68 -4.21
CA HIS A 5 -35.59 16.03 -4.13
C HIS A 5 -34.05 16.10 -4.22
N PHE A 6 -33.33 14.97 -4.10
CA PHE A 6 -31.85 14.98 -4.14
C PHE A 6 -31.27 14.92 -5.56
N MET A 7 -32.04 14.43 -6.54
CA MET A 7 -31.56 14.18 -7.92
C MET A 7 -31.76 15.36 -8.88
N GLN A 8 -32.31 16.49 -8.42
CA GLN A 8 -32.51 17.70 -9.26
C GLN A 8 -31.45 18.79 -9.04
N LEU A 9 -30.45 18.58 -8.18
CA LEU A 9 -29.42 19.58 -7.87
C LEU A 9 -28.08 19.37 -8.59
N SER A 10 -28.01 18.46 -9.57
CA SER A 10 -26.73 18.18 -10.27
C SER A 10 -26.85 18.10 -11.80
N ALA A 11 -28.06 18.25 -12.36
CA ALA A 11 -28.27 18.26 -13.80
C ALA A 11 -28.42 19.70 -14.29
N GLY A 12 -27.31 20.38 -14.51
CA GLY A 12 -27.33 21.72 -15.08
C GLY A 12 -25.96 22.18 -15.54
N ILE A 13 -25.85 22.40 -16.85
CA ILE A 13 -24.75 23.04 -17.60
C ILE A 13 -23.75 22.06 -18.22
N CYS A 14 -24.15 21.47 -19.34
CA CYS A 14 -23.24 21.36 -20.48
C CYS A 14 -23.34 22.66 -21.29
N LEU A 15 -22.22 23.34 -21.54
CA LEU A 15 -21.92 23.99 -22.83
C LEU A 15 -20.47 24.54 -22.83
N ALA A 16 -19.67 23.95 -23.73
CA ALA A 16 -18.47 24.45 -24.42
C ALA A 16 -17.41 25.27 -23.65
N SER A 17 -16.23 24.68 -23.49
CA SER A 17 -14.99 25.28 -23.99
C SER A 17 -13.94 24.18 -24.16
N SER A 18 -13.22 24.22 -25.28
CA SER A 18 -12.04 23.40 -25.54
C SER A 18 -11.04 23.58 -24.40
N LEU A 19 -10.91 22.56 -23.54
CA LEU A 19 -9.89 22.55 -22.51
C LEU A 19 -8.53 22.35 -23.19
N PRO A 20 -7.50 23.15 -22.86
CA PRO A 20 -6.15 22.84 -23.29
C PRO A 20 -5.77 21.49 -22.69
N ALA A 21 -4.95 20.72 -23.41
CA ALA A 21 -4.31 19.54 -22.85
C ALA A 21 -3.62 19.97 -21.55
N VAL A 22 -4.18 19.55 -20.42
CA VAL A 22 -3.54 19.69 -19.12
C VAL A 22 -2.33 18.79 -19.20
N SER A 23 -1.17 19.38 -19.52
CA SER A 23 0.09 18.77 -19.15
C SER A 23 0.02 18.62 -17.63
N CYS A 24 -0.05 17.39 -17.15
CA CYS A 24 0.23 17.12 -15.75
C CYS A 24 1.69 17.52 -15.52
N SER A 25 1.92 18.76 -15.09
CA SER A 25 3.20 19.12 -14.51
C SER A 25 3.35 18.27 -13.26
N ALA A 26 4.58 17.84 -12.99
CA ALA A 26 4.98 16.94 -11.90
C ALA A 26 4.72 17.49 -10.48
N GLU A 27 3.92 18.55 -10.33
CA GLU A 27 3.78 19.37 -9.12
C GLU A 27 2.48 19.09 -8.34
N ALA A 28 1.69 18.09 -8.75
CA ALA A 28 0.54 17.59 -7.98
C ALA A 28 0.79 16.19 -7.39
N MET A 29 2.04 15.78 -7.18
CA MET A 29 2.33 14.71 -6.22
C MET A 29 2.02 15.28 -4.83
N ASN A 30 0.92 14.82 -4.20
CA ASN A 30 0.53 15.23 -2.85
C ASN A 30 1.77 15.26 -1.94
N ALA A 31 2.09 16.43 -1.38
CA ALA A 31 3.20 16.56 -0.45
C ALA A 31 3.05 15.51 0.66
N LEU A 32 4.07 14.66 0.84
CA LEU A 32 4.08 13.64 1.89
C LEU A 32 3.82 14.27 3.25
N ASP A 33 2.84 13.78 4.01
CA ASP A 33 2.63 14.18 5.41
C ASP A 33 3.65 13.46 6.31
N ILE A 34 4.78 14.10 6.56
CA ILE A 34 5.84 13.55 7.41
C ILE A 34 5.71 14.11 8.83
N ARG A 35 5.45 13.21 9.79
CA ARG A 35 5.43 13.53 11.21
C ARG A 35 6.70 13.04 11.90
N LYS A 36 7.32 13.91 12.70
CA LYS A 36 8.51 13.56 13.48
C LYS A 36 8.07 13.13 14.89
N LEU A 37 8.43 11.92 15.27
CA LEU A 37 8.34 11.42 16.63
C LEU A 37 9.75 11.20 17.18
N GLU A 38 9.99 11.63 18.41
CA GLU A 38 11.26 11.41 19.11
C GLU A 38 11.01 10.50 20.32
N ILE A 39 11.80 9.44 20.42
CA ILE A 39 11.71 8.45 21.50
C ILE A 39 13.04 8.43 22.23
N ASN A 40 13.02 8.80 23.51
CA ASN A 40 14.20 8.88 24.36
C ASN A 40 14.32 7.62 25.22
N ILE A 41 15.17 6.68 24.78
CA ILE A 41 15.41 5.38 25.44
C ILE A 41 16.86 5.21 25.93
N GLY A 42 17.63 6.31 26.01
CA GLY A 42 18.99 6.29 26.57
C GLY A 42 20.06 5.70 25.66
N LEU A 43 19.84 5.68 24.35
CA LEU A 43 20.87 5.26 23.38
C LEU A 43 22.02 6.26 23.34
N GLU A 44 23.25 5.74 23.28
CA GLU A 44 24.47 6.56 23.15
C GLU A 44 24.50 7.35 21.85
N LYS A 45 23.99 6.77 20.76
CA LYS A 45 23.88 7.40 19.44
C LYS A 45 22.44 7.35 18.95
N PRO A 46 21.82 8.49 18.61
CA PRO A 46 20.48 8.50 18.04
C PRO A 46 20.52 7.91 16.63
N PHE A 47 19.47 7.16 16.28
CA PHE A 47 19.22 6.75 14.91
C PHE A 47 17.86 7.26 14.47
N ARG A 48 17.63 7.26 13.15
CA ARG A 48 16.39 7.72 12.54
C ARG A 48 15.93 6.71 11.50
N ALA A 49 14.62 6.57 11.38
CA ALA A 49 13.98 5.72 10.39
C ALA A 49 12.72 6.42 9.87
N LEU A 50 12.32 6.08 8.64
CA LEU A 50 10.99 6.40 8.15
C LEU A 50 10.08 5.21 8.47
N HIS A 51 8.97 5.45 9.16
CA HIS A 51 7.97 4.43 9.46
C HIS A 51 6.72 4.64 8.61
N VAL A 52 6.31 3.59 7.90
CA VAL A 52 5.13 3.53 7.03
C VAL A 52 4.30 2.30 7.41
N SER A 53 2.99 2.34 7.20
CA SER A 53 2.09 1.22 7.46
C SER A 53 0.87 1.34 6.54
N ASP A 54 0.12 0.24 6.37
CA ASP A 54 -1.22 0.25 5.76
C ASP A 54 -1.22 0.84 4.34
N SER A 55 -0.28 0.38 3.51
CA SER A 55 -0.15 0.87 2.13
C SER A 55 -1.20 0.28 1.18
N HIS A 56 -1.64 -0.96 1.41
CA HIS A 56 -2.72 -1.65 0.68
C HIS A 56 -2.59 -1.61 -0.86
N PHE A 57 -1.59 -2.28 -1.43
CA PHE A 57 -1.54 -2.59 -2.85
C PHE A 57 -2.70 -3.51 -3.24
N CYS A 58 -3.44 -3.10 -4.26
CA CYS A 58 -4.70 -3.73 -4.68
C CYS A 58 -4.60 -4.27 -6.11
N PHE A 59 -3.50 -4.90 -6.47
CA PHE A 59 -3.28 -5.38 -7.84
C PHE A 59 -3.80 -6.80 -8.05
N ALA A 60 -4.38 -7.06 -9.22
CA ALA A 60 -4.73 -8.38 -9.72
C ALA A 60 -4.80 -8.33 -11.25
N ASP A 61 -4.33 -9.38 -11.92
CA ASP A 61 -4.32 -9.47 -13.38
C ASP A 61 -5.00 -10.75 -13.89
N GLU A 62 -4.74 -11.11 -15.15
CA GLU A 62 -5.38 -12.24 -15.82
C GLU A 62 -5.00 -13.62 -15.25
N ARG A 63 -3.94 -13.70 -14.43
CA ARG A 63 -3.58 -14.94 -13.71
C ARG A 63 -4.56 -15.27 -12.59
N GLU A 64 -5.27 -14.26 -12.10
CA GLU A 64 -6.27 -14.41 -11.04
C GLU A 64 -7.64 -14.83 -11.59
N ASN A 65 -8.60 -15.15 -10.72
CA ASN A 65 -9.98 -15.35 -11.14
C ASN A 65 -10.76 -14.03 -11.23
N GLU A 66 -11.91 -14.06 -11.92
CA GLU A 66 -12.77 -12.88 -12.10
C GLU A 66 -13.16 -12.23 -10.76
N ARG A 67 -13.41 -13.05 -9.73
CA ARG A 67 -13.76 -12.58 -8.39
C ARG A 67 -12.63 -11.73 -7.78
N LYS A 68 -11.38 -12.17 -7.88
CA LYS A 68 -10.22 -11.45 -7.38
C LYS A 68 -9.99 -10.15 -8.15
N ARG A 69 -10.11 -10.16 -9.48
CA ARG A 69 -10.04 -8.92 -10.29
C ARG A 69 -11.12 -7.92 -9.91
N LYS A 70 -12.34 -8.37 -9.62
CA LYS A 70 -13.42 -7.52 -9.10
C LYS A 70 -13.11 -6.98 -7.69
N LEU A 71 -12.51 -7.80 -6.81
CA LEU A 71 -12.04 -7.34 -5.50
C LEU A 71 -10.99 -6.23 -5.66
N ALA A 72 -9.97 -6.45 -6.49
CA ALA A 72 -8.94 -5.46 -6.79
C ALA A 72 -9.52 -4.13 -7.25
N ALA A 73 -10.39 -4.15 -8.27
CA ALA A 73 -11.06 -2.94 -8.77
C ALA A 73 -11.92 -2.26 -7.69
N SER A 74 -12.58 -3.04 -6.83
CA SER A 74 -13.37 -2.51 -5.72
C SER A 74 -12.49 -1.81 -4.67
N ARG A 75 -11.37 -2.42 -4.28
CA ARG A 75 -10.45 -1.93 -3.24
C ARG A 75 -9.59 -0.76 -3.71
N ALA A 76 -9.24 -0.72 -5.00
CA ALA A 76 -8.54 0.40 -5.63
C ALA A 76 -9.30 1.74 -5.52
N ARG A 77 -10.63 1.73 -5.28
CA ARG A 77 -11.40 2.95 -5.02
C ARG A 77 -11.04 3.62 -3.68
N TYR A 78 -10.57 2.84 -2.70
CA TYR A 78 -10.18 3.32 -1.38
C TYR A 78 -8.67 3.60 -1.32
N PHE A 79 -7.87 2.75 -1.96
CA PHE A 79 -6.41 2.81 -1.94
C PHE A 79 -5.81 3.21 -3.29
N GLY A 80 -6.55 4.00 -4.06
CA GLY A 80 -6.07 4.56 -5.33
C GLY A 80 -4.74 5.28 -5.12
N ASN A 81 -3.81 5.02 -6.03
CA ASN A 81 -2.44 5.56 -6.04
C ASN A 81 -1.57 5.10 -4.86
N SER A 82 -1.88 3.96 -4.23
CA SER A 82 -1.07 3.39 -3.14
C SER A 82 0.38 3.14 -3.58
N GLU A 83 0.60 2.62 -4.79
CA GLU A 83 1.95 2.42 -5.34
C GLU A 83 2.71 3.74 -5.50
N GLU A 84 2.10 4.77 -6.08
CA GLU A 84 2.75 6.08 -6.28
C GLU A 84 3.11 6.74 -4.94
N LYS A 85 2.22 6.66 -3.95
CA LYS A 85 2.48 7.16 -2.59
C LYS A 85 3.61 6.39 -1.92
N PHE A 86 3.60 5.07 -2.07
CA PHE A 86 4.65 4.21 -1.53
C PHE A 86 6.01 4.52 -2.15
N ASP A 87 6.06 4.75 -3.47
CA ASP A 87 7.27 5.15 -4.18
C ASP A 87 7.81 6.50 -3.69
N ALA A 88 6.91 7.46 -3.42
CA ALA A 88 7.29 8.72 -2.80
C ALA A 88 7.88 8.52 -1.40
N HIS A 89 7.32 7.63 -0.57
CA HIS A 89 7.89 7.29 0.74
C HIS A 89 9.29 6.66 0.62
N LEU A 90 9.46 5.70 -0.31
CA LEU A 90 10.77 5.07 -0.56
C LEU A 90 11.80 6.10 -1.01
N ALA A 91 11.44 6.96 -1.96
CA ALA A 91 12.30 8.02 -2.45
C ALA A 91 12.69 9.01 -1.33
N TYR A 92 11.75 9.33 -0.43
CA TYR A 92 12.03 10.17 0.73
C TYR A 92 13.05 9.50 1.67
N ALA A 93 12.88 8.22 2.01
CA ALA A 93 13.82 7.52 2.88
C ALA A 93 15.22 7.44 2.26
N GLN A 94 15.32 7.12 0.97
CA GLN A 94 16.59 7.08 0.24
C GLN A 94 17.29 8.45 0.21
N LYS A 95 16.55 9.50 -0.12
CA LYS A 95 17.09 10.87 -0.17
C LYS A 95 17.65 11.35 1.19
N ASN A 96 17.12 10.83 2.29
CA ASN A 96 17.47 11.23 3.65
C ASN A 96 18.32 10.20 4.39
N ASP A 97 18.80 9.15 3.71
CA ASP A 97 19.59 8.06 4.30
C ASP A 97 18.92 7.44 5.54
N LEU A 98 17.61 7.16 5.43
CA LEU A 98 16.80 6.60 6.51
C LEU A 98 16.58 5.11 6.27
N LEU A 99 16.65 4.32 7.35
CA LEU A 99 16.06 2.97 7.35
C LEU A 99 14.56 3.08 7.07
N PHE A 100 14.07 2.34 6.08
CA PHE A 100 12.64 2.26 5.78
C PHE A 100 12.00 1.12 6.59
N LEU A 101 11.06 1.46 7.47
CA LEU A 101 10.29 0.52 8.27
C LEU A 101 8.87 0.43 7.71
N HIS A 102 8.37 -0.78 7.46
CA HIS A 102 6.95 -1.00 7.15
C HIS A 102 6.32 -1.99 8.14
N THR A 103 5.23 -1.60 8.80
CA THR A 103 4.64 -2.44 9.86
C THR A 103 3.52 -3.39 9.43
N GLY A 104 3.25 -3.49 8.13
CA GLY A 104 2.32 -4.48 7.58
C GLY A 104 1.19 -3.85 6.79
N ASP A 105 0.33 -4.71 6.25
CA ASP A 105 -0.75 -4.35 5.33
C ASP A 105 -0.23 -3.56 4.11
N LEU A 106 0.92 -4.02 3.58
CA LEU A 106 1.51 -3.51 2.35
C LEU A 106 0.68 -3.90 1.15
N ILE A 107 0.24 -5.15 1.11
CA ILE A 107 -0.71 -5.66 0.13
C ILE A 107 -2.07 -5.80 0.80
N ASP A 108 -3.14 -5.51 0.07
CA ASP A 108 -4.49 -5.61 0.61
C ASP A 108 -5.03 -7.04 0.60
N PHE A 109 -4.52 -7.86 -0.31
CA PHE A 109 -4.82 -9.28 -0.41
C PHE A 109 -3.72 -9.96 -1.23
N VAL A 110 -3.60 -11.28 -1.08
CA VAL A 110 -2.66 -12.09 -1.83
C VAL A 110 -3.12 -12.21 -3.29
N SER A 111 -2.23 -11.84 -4.20
CA SER A 111 -2.33 -12.06 -5.65
C SER A 111 -0.92 -12.12 -6.25
N GLU A 112 -0.81 -12.72 -7.43
CA GLU A 112 0.47 -12.80 -8.17
C GLU A 112 1.11 -11.42 -8.35
N LEU A 113 0.35 -10.46 -8.89
CA LEU A 113 0.87 -9.13 -9.21
C LEU A 113 1.21 -8.33 -7.94
N ASN A 114 0.49 -8.50 -6.83
CA ASN A 114 0.87 -7.84 -5.58
C ASN A 114 2.23 -8.36 -5.08
N LEU A 115 2.47 -9.67 -5.12
CA LEU A 115 3.72 -10.25 -4.63
C LEU A 115 4.91 -9.93 -5.54
N GLU A 116 4.71 -9.85 -6.85
CA GLU A 116 5.73 -9.32 -7.77
C GLU A 116 6.10 -7.88 -7.43
N LYS A 117 5.11 -7.03 -7.19
CA LYS A 117 5.34 -5.64 -6.77
C LYS A 117 6.11 -5.56 -5.47
N VAL A 118 5.79 -6.38 -4.47
CA VAL A 118 6.56 -6.45 -3.21
C VAL A 118 8.03 -6.76 -3.49
N HIS A 119 8.29 -7.79 -4.30
CA HIS A 119 9.65 -8.20 -4.65
C HIS A 119 10.42 -7.05 -5.33
N GLU A 120 9.83 -6.45 -6.37
CA GLU A 120 10.41 -5.30 -7.10
C GLU A 120 10.70 -4.10 -6.19
N LYS A 121 9.76 -3.76 -5.30
CA LYS A 121 9.92 -2.59 -4.42
C LYS A 121 11.05 -2.79 -3.43
N PHE A 122 11.35 -4.01 -2.98
CA PHE A 122 12.33 -4.22 -1.92
C PHE A 122 13.67 -4.80 -2.36
N GLN A 123 13.77 -5.30 -3.58
CA GLN A 123 15.03 -5.81 -4.11
C GLN A 123 16.15 -4.78 -3.97
N GLY A 124 17.23 -5.18 -3.27
CA GLY A 124 18.44 -4.39 -3.07
C GLY A 124 18.29 -3.14 -2.18
N LYS A 125 17.19 -2.97 -1.44
CA LYS A 125 16.94 -1.78 -0.60
C LYS A 125 17.07 -2.09 0.89
N ALA A 126 17.55 -1.10 1.66
CA ALA A 126 17.63 -1.18 3.11
C ALA A 126 16.24 -0.97 3.76
N VAL A 127 15.44 -2.04 3.80
CA VAL A 127 14.07 -2.03 4.34
C VAL A 127 13.93 -3.02 5.48
N PHE A 128 13.08 -2.77 6.47
CA PHE A 128 12.76 -3.73 7.52
C PHE A 128 11.25 -3.79 7.70
N LEU A 129 10.69 -4.98 7.57
CA LEU A 129 9.26 -5.19 7.38
C LEU A 129 8.72 -6.15 8.42
N SER A 130 7.47 -5.93 8.85
CA SER A 130 6.64 -6.94 9.51
C SER A 130 5.37 -7.19 8.69
N SER A 131 4.77 -8.36 8.86
CA SER A 131 3.46 -8.66 8.30
C SER A 131 2.34 -8.08 9.17
N GLY A 132 1.33 -7.49 8.54
CA GLY A 132 0.00 -7.28 9.08
C GLY A 132 -0.89 -8.49 8.81
N ASN A 133 -2.21 -8.31 8.91
CA ASN A 133 -3.16 -9.38 8.61
C ASN A 133 -3.41 -9.53 7.11
N HIS A 134 -3.34 -8.44 6.34
CA HIS A 134 -3.64 -8.45 4.91
C HIS A 134 -2.58 -9.14 4.06
N GLU A 135 -1.34 -9.28 4.56
CA GLU A 135 -0.29 -10.08 3.90
C GLU A 135 -0.72 -11.52 3.59
N PHE A 136 -1.68 -12.06 4.34
CA PHE A 136 -2.17 -13.43 4.15
C PHE A 136 -3.64 -13.50 3.72
N SER A 137 -4.32 -12.35 3.61
CA SER A 137 -5.73 -12.28 3.23
C SER A 137 -5.91 -12.75 1.78
N GLN A 138 -6.57 -13.89 1.54
CA GLN A 138 -6.89 -14.32 0.18
C GLN A 138 -8.01 -13.45 -0.39
N TYR A 139 -9.00 -13.14 0.44
CA TYR A 139 -10.10 -12.25 0.10
C TYR A 139 -10.51 -11.48 1.36
N VAL A 140 -10.45 -10.16 1.29
CA VAL A 140 -10.63 -9.27 2.44
C VAL A 140 -11.98 -9.51 3.12
N GLY A 141 -11.94 -9.84 4.42
CA GLY A 141 -13.13 -9.96 5.28
C GLY A 141 -13.89 -11.28 5.17
N GLU A 142 -13.37 -12.29 4.46
CA GLU A 142 -14.08 -13.57 4.26
C GLU A 142 -13.78 -14.63 5.31
N ALA A 143 -12.60 -14.56 5.91
CA ALA A 143 -12.15 -15.49 6.93
C ALA A 143 -11.31 -14.74 7.96
N LYS A 144 -11.23 -15.29 9.16
CA LYS A 144 -10.29 -14.83 10.16
C LYS A 144 -8.88 -15.25 9.74
N GLU A 145 -7.95 -14.31 9.67
CA GLU A 145 -6.55 -14.57 9.31
C GLU A 145 -5.77 -15.18 10.50
N ASP A 146 -6.25 -16.31 11.01
CA ASP A 146 -5.56 -17.10 12.03
C ASP A 146 -4.37 -17.89 11.45
N ALA A 147 -3.65 -18.62 12.31
CA ALA A 147 -2.45 -19.36 11.90
C ALA A 147 -2.74 -20.41 10.80
N ALA A 148 -3.90 -21.07 10.85
CA ALA A 148 -4.27 -22.08 9.85
C ALA A 148 -4.60 -21.43 8.51
N TYR A 149 -5.26 -20.27 8.53
CA TYR A 149 -5.50 -19.48 7.33
C TYR A 149 -4.21 -18.95 6.71
N LYS A 150 -3.32 -18.36 7.53
CA LYS A 150 -2.01 -17.85 7.08
C LYS A 150 -1.15 -18.95 6.45
N ALA A 151 -1.18 -20.16 6.99
CA ALA A 151 -0.42 -21.30 6.47
C ALA A 151 -0.78 -21.68 5.03
N GLN A 152 -1.97 -21.33 4.53
CA GLN A 152 -2.41 -21.63 3.17
C GLN A 152 -1.56 -20.94 2.10
N SER A 153 -1.07 -19.74 2.40
CA SER A 153 -0.27 -18.93 1.47
C SER A 153 1.10 -18.51 2.02
N TYR A 154 1.46 -18.93 3.24
CA TYR A 154 2.68 -18.45 3.90
C TYR A 154 3.92 -18.59 3.04
N ALA A 155 4.17 -19.78 2.48
CA ALA A 155 5.37 -20.04 1.69
C ALA A 155 5.45 -19.13 0.44
N TRP A 156 4.30 -18.88 -0.19
CA TRP A 156 4.20 -18.01 -1.35
C TRP A 156 4.43 -16.55 -0.98
N VAL A 157 3.75 -16.05 0.06
CA VAL A 157 3.93 -14.69 0.57
C VAL A 157 5.38 -14.48 1.01
N GLN A 158 5.93 -15.36 1.85
CA GLN A 158 7.30 -15.28 2.35
C GLN A 158 8.34 -15.22 1.22
N SER A 159 8.11 -15.88 0.08
CA SER A 159 9.04 -15.84 -1.06
C SER A 159 9.21 -14.45 -1.68
N ALA A 160 8.23 -13.56 -1.52
CA ALA A 160 8.28 -12.20 -2.03
C ALA A 160 8.95 -11.21 -1.06
N PHE A 161 8.93 -11.49 0.25
CA PHE A 161 9.39 -10.57 1.27
C PHE A 161 10.87 -10.82 1.67
N PRO A 162 11.67 -9.76 1.87
CA PRO A 162 13.08 -9.90 2.25
C PRO A 162 13.29 -10.27 3.73
N ASN A 163 12.31 -10.00 4.60
CA ASN A 163 12.33 -10.34 6.02
C ASN A 163 11.61 -11.68 6.26
N ASP A 164 12.06 -12.44 7.26
CA ASP A 164 11.25 -13.52 7.82
C ASP A 164 10.02 -12.90 8.49
N LEU A 165 8.83 -13.24 7.97
CA LEU A 165 7.55 -12.69 8.39
C LEU A 165 7.05 -13.28 9.71
N THR A 166 7.69 -14.33 10.22
CA THR A 166 7.45 -14.86 11.57
C THR A 166 8.29 -14.10 12.59
N PHE A 167 9.59 -13.91 12.31
CA PHE A 167 10.48 -13.15 13.17
C PHE A 167 11.75 -12.70 12.43
N CYS A 168 12.05 -11.40 12.49
CA CYS A 168 13.30 -10.86 11.95
C CYS A 168 13.97 -9.91 12.96
N SER A 169 15.30 -9.89 12.97
CA SER A 169 16.12 -8.97 13.76
C SER A 169 17.38 -8.58 12.99
N ARG A 170 17.97 -7.43 13.32
CA ARG A 170 19.26 -6.97 12.79
C ARG A 170 20.23 -6.70 13.93
N THR A 171 21.50 -7.01 13.71
CA THR A 171 22.63 -6.77 14.63
C THR A 171 23.50 -5.64 14.13
#